data_AF-A0A1W9TPP3-F1
#
_entry.id   AF-A0A1W9TPP3-F1
#
_cell.length_a   1.000
_cell.length_b   1.000
_cell.length_c   1.000
_cell.angle_alpha   90.00
_cell.angle_beta   90.00
_cell.angle_gamma   90.00
#
_symmetry.space_group_name_H-M   'P 1'
#
loop_
_entity.id
_entity.type
_entity.pdbx_description
1 polymer ?
#
loop_
_entity_poly.entity_id
_entity_poly.type
_entity_poly.pdbx_seq_one_letter_code
_entity_poly.pdbx_strand_id
1 'polypeptide(L)'
;MEDRDGPFCVFNDFEQSFDRDLHKANIEFLNQHPELIKKIQSDLNDLPVRWRIESISHRLLYVPETRKEYSALFESYCNDVIRDILKLTEFKNPYIKIHTLGDYKPENSETNGTNVFIVHNLAKEYVTTYVFSSDAQKQVSIELTGKVFPGEVGSYSSYVYLNENGSFEFMRDCYTIWQNSAKNPYTALMTPVEETLHIALRRYTEKAIKNEIENSAAKTVKEVEPIVEDWISVEEAIVGGLVHALLPSIIEKHIHHLPESFVRSDIETKSEFKKYRHLRKGIKIVERLGYKKSIEIYKNDPMMFRNLLI
;
A
#
# COMPACT_ATOMS: atom_id res chain seq x y z
N MET A 1 21.40 8.89 6.88
CA MET A 1 19.93 8.76 6.92
C MET A 1 19.47 9.55 8.14
N GLU A 2 19.60 10.86 8.06
CA GLU A 2 19.07 11.79 9.06
C GLU A 2 17.68 12.25 8.56
N ASP A 3 16.79 12.64 9.46
CA ASP A 3 15.48 13.27 9.18
C ASP A 3 14.32 12.40 8.65
N ARG A 4 14.27 11.08 8.91
CA ARG A 4 13.09 10.24 8.54
C ARG A 4 11.89 10.40 9.47
N ASP A 5 12.07 10.98 10.65
CA ASP A 5 11.08 10.99 11.73
C ASP A 5 10.43 12.38 11.93
N GLY A 6 10.72 13.32 11.03
CA GLY A 6 10.11 14.64 11.02
C GLY A 6 10.98 15.70 10.33
N PRO A 7 10.46 16.92 10.11
CA PRO A 7 9.11 17.35 10.44
C PRO A 7 8.03 16.67 9.58
N PHE A 8 6.85 16.43 10.17
CA PHE A 8 5.72 15.84 9.47
C PHE A 8 4.83 16.92 8.83
N CYS A 9 4.50 16.72 7.57
CA CYS A 9 3.47 17.46 6.83
C CYS A 9 2.20 16.61 6.69
N VAL A 10 1.05 17.26 6.65
CA VAL A 10 -0.26 16.60 6.51
C VAL A 10 -0.52 16.29 5.03
N PHE A 11 -0.86 15.04 4.71
CA PHE A 11 -1.17 14.64 3.35
C PHE A 11 -2.68 14.66 3.03
N ASN A 12 -3.50 14.27 4.00
CA ASN A 12 -4.97 14.28 3.95
C ASN A 12 -5.56 14.61 5.33
N ASP A 13 -6.85 14.90 5.34
CA ASP A 13 -7.61 15.09 6.56
C ASP A 13 -7.84 13.77 7.31
N PHE A 14 -8.34 13.86 8.55
CA PHE A 14 -8.72 12.67 9.31
C PHE A 14 -9.92 11.99 8.68
N GLU A 15 -9.79 10.69 8.46
CA GLU A 15 -10.83 9.81 7.96
C GLU A 15 -11.20 8.80 9.05
N GLN A 16 -12.50 8.55 9.22
CA GLN A 16 -12.99 7.58 10.20
C GLN A 16 -13.12 6.20 9.54
N SER A 17 -12.12 5.36 9.70
CA SER A 17 -12.13 3.99 9.19
C SER A 17 -11.30 3.06 10.08
N PHE A 18 -11.78 1.81 10.23
CA PHE A 18 -11.10 0.83 11.06
C PHE A 18 -9.79 0.38 10.41
N ASP A 19 -8.72 0.45 11.18
CA ASP A 19 -7.40 0.01 10.78
C ASP A 19 -6.87 -1.00 11.81
N ARG A 20 -6.58 -2.21 11.33
CA ARG A 20 -6.18 -3.33 12.18
C ARG A 20 -4.81 -3.10 12.82
N ASP A 21 -3.88 -2.45 12.12
CA ASP A 21 -2.53 -2.23 12.62
C ASP A 21 -2.52 -1.13 13.68
N LEU A 22 -3.31 -0.08 13.47
CA LEU A 22 -3.57 0.94 14.51
C LEU A 22 -4.23 0.35 15.74
N HIS A 23 -5.22 -0.53 15.56
CA HIS A 23 -5.85 -1.22 16.67
C HIS A 23 -4.84 -2.10 17.42
N LYS A 24 -4.00 -2.85 16.71
CA LYS A 24 -2.95 -3.68 17.29
C LYS A 24 -1.95 -2.84 18.12
N ALA A 25 -1.48 -1.72 17.57
CA ALA A 25 -0.59 -0.80 18.28
C ALA A 25 -1.21 -0.26 19.58
N ASN A 26 -2.50 0.06 19.56
CA ASN A 26 -3.24 0.48 20.76
C ASN A 26 -3.37 -0.64 21.80
N ILE A 27 -3.61 -1.89 21.38
CA ILE A 27 -3.66 -3.04 22.29
C ILE A 27 -2.28 -3.31 22.91
N GLU A 28 -1.22 -3.23 22.13
CA GLU A 28 0.16 -3.34 22.64
C GLU A 28 0.45 -2.24 23.67
N PHE A 29 0.05 -0.99 23.39
CA PHE A 29 0.17 0.12 24.34
C PHE A 29 -0.56 -0.15 25.65
N LEU A 30 -1.84 -0.56 25.60
CA LEU A 30 -2.63 -0.86 26.79
C LEU A 30 -2.02 -2.01 27.62
N ASN A 31 -1.51 -3.05 26.96
CA ASN A 31 -0.85 -4.18 27.62
C ASN A 31 0.47 -3.77 28.29
N GLN A 32 1.21 -2.82 27.71
CA GLN A 32 2.45 -2.28 28.29
C GLN A 32 2.20 -1.31 29.46
N HIS A 33 0.97 -0.83 29.64
CA HIS A 33 0.60 0.13 30.69
C HIS A 33 -0.47 -0.42 31.64
N PRO A 34 -0.17 -1.49 32.42
CA PRO A 34 -1.16 -2.13 33.29
C PRO A 34 -1.72 -1.20 34.38
N GLU A 35 -0.98 -0.18 34.79
CA GLU A 35 -1.45 0.82 35.74
C GLU A 35 -2.61 1.67 35.19
N LEU A 36 -2.65 1.92 33.88
CA LEU A 36 -3.80 2.58 33.24
C LEU A 36 -5.04 1.68 33.32
N ILE A 37 -4.88 0.38 33.09
CA ILE A 37 -5.97 -0.59 33.20
C ILE A 37 -6.50 -0.69 34.64
N LYS A 38 -5.62 -0.72 35.64
CA LYS A 38 -6.02 -0.70 37.06
C LYS A 38 -6.78 0.58 37.41
N LYS A 39 -6.35 1.73 36.90
CA LYS A 39 -7.08 3.00 37.09
C LYS A 39 -8.49 2.93 36.49
N ILE A 40 -8.61 2.42 35.26
CA ILE A 40 -9.93 2.24 34.61
C ILE A 40 -10.81 1.29 35.42
N GLN A 41 -10.26 0.19 35.96
CA GLN A 41 -10.99 -0.73 36.82
C GLN A 41 -11.48 -0.07 38.11
N SER A 42 -10.61 0.68 38.80
CA SER A 42 -10.97 1.47 39.98
C SER A 42 -12.07 2.48 39.65
N ASP A 43 -11.96 3.17 38.52
CA ASP A 43 -12.98 4.10 38.04
C ASP A 43 -14.30 3.38 37.69
N LEU A 44 -14.27 2.07 37.45
CA LEU A 44 -15.44 1.21 37.22
C LEU A 44 -15.85 0.39 38.46
N ASN A 45 -15.40 0.78 39.65
CA ASN A 45 -15.66 0.15 40.95
C ASN A 45 -15.16 -1.31 41.04
N ASP A 46 -14.04 -1.61 40.41
CA ASP A 46 -13.38 -2.93 40.40
C ASP A 46 -14.27 -4.08 39.88
N LEU A 47 -15.32 -3.74 39.14
CA LEU A 47 -16.19 -4.71 38.47
C LEU A 47 -15.52 -5.26 37.20
N PRO A 48 -15.94 -6.44 36.71
CA PRO A 48 -15.49 -6.95 35.41
C PRO A 48 -15.72 -5.93 34.30
N VAL A 49 -14.64 -5.61 33.59
CA VAL A 49 -14.64 -4.56 32.56
C VAL A 49 -14.87 -5.18 31.19
N ARG A 50 -15.83 -4.64 30.45
CA ARG A 50 -16.00 -4.86 29.01
C ARG A 50 -15.57 -3.61 28.27
N TRP A 51 -14.96 -3.77 27.10
CA TRP A 51 -14.52 -2.63 26.30
C TRP A 51 -14.92 -2.77 24.84
N ARG A 52 -15.06 -1.63 24.18
CA ARG A 52 -15.32 -1.52 22.74
C ARG A 52 -14.57 -0.32 22.18
N ILE A 53 -14.27 -0.37 20.89
CA ILE A 53 -13.86 0.82 20.13
C ILE A 53 -15.13 1.62 19.83
N GLU A 54 -15.10 2.91 20.15
CA GLU A 54 -16.16 3.84 19.79
C GLU A 54 -15.88 4.52 18.47
N SER A 55 -14.64 4.98 18.29
CA SER A 55 -14.19 5.59 17.04
C SER A 55 -12.71 5.31 16.84
N ILE A 56 -12.33 5.25 15.57
CA ILE A 56 -10.94 5.28 15.14
C ILE A 56 -10.89 6.17 13.90
N SER A 57 -10.05 7.19 14.00
CA SER A 57 -9.82 8.13 12.92
C SER A 57 -8.33 8.23 12.68
N HIS A 58 -7.93 8.32 11.42
CA HIS A 58 -6.53 8.45 11.06
C HIS A 58 -6.34 9.33 9.83
N ARG A 59 -5.12 9.85 9.68
CA ARG A 59 -4.66 10.56 8.49
C ARG A 59 -3.25 10.15 8.14
N LEU A 60 -2.90 10.32 6.88
CA LEU A 60 -1.55 10.15 6.36
C LEU A 60 -0.76 11.45 6.55
N LEU A 61 0.44 11.28 7.06
CA LEU A 61 1.48 12.29 7.16
C LEU A 61 2.66 11.87 6.27
N TYR A 62 3.43 12.86 5.84
CA TYR A 62 4.66 12.61 5.10
C TYR A 62 5.80 13.46 5.64
N VAL A 63 7.03 13.00 5.41
CA VAL A 63 8.25 13.77 5.66
C VAL A 63 8.81 14.19 4.30
N PRO A 64 9.01 15.49 4.03
CA PRO A 64 9.59 15.95 2.77
C PRO A 64 11.07 15.59 2.67
N GLU A 65 11.58 15.48 1.45
CA GLU A 65 13.03 15.34 1.21
C GLU A 65 13.68 16.73 1.14
N THR A 66 14.44 17.08 2.17
CA THR A 66 15.07 18.40 2.30
C THR A 66 16.35 18.52 1.48
N ARG A 67 16.99 17.40 1.09
CA ARG A 67 18.24 17.38 0.31
C ARG A 67 17.92 17.56 -1.17
N LYS A 68 17.98 18.81 -1.64
CA LYS A 68 17.60 19.20 -3.02
C LYS A 68 18.29 18.39 -4.11
N GLU A 69 19.61 18.16 -3.99
CA GLU A 69 20.37 17.39 -4.99
C GLU A 69 19.93 15.92 -5.03
N TYR A 70 19.68 15.33 -3.86
CA TYR A 70 19.18 13.95 -3.76
C TYR A 70 17.77 13.82 -4.35
N SER A 71 16.89 14.75 -4.01
CA SER A 71 15.52 14.82 -4.55
C SER A 71 15.52 14.91 -6.08
N ALA A 72 16.30 15.83 -6.65
CA ALA A 72 16.41 15.99 -8.10
C ALA A 72 16.99 14.75 -8.79
N LEU A 73 18.01 14.12 -8.18
CA LEU A 73 18.61 12.89 -8.69
C LEU A 73 17.61 11.73 -8.69
N PHE A 74 16.87 11.54 -7.59
CA PHE A 74 15.88 10.47 -7.47
C PHE A 74 14.68 10.69 -8.41
N GLU A 75 14.23 11.93 -8.58
CA GLU A 75 13.18 12.28 -9.55
C GLU A 75 13.64 12.00 -10.99
N SER A 76 14.87 12.34 -11.36
CA SER A 76 15.45 11.99 -12.67
C SER A 76 15.51 10.48 -12.86
N TYR A 77 15.99 9.75 -11.85
CA TYR A 77 16.00 8.28 -11.85
C TYR A 77 14.61 7.71 -12.10
N CYS A 78 13.59 8.18 -11.37
CA CYS A 78 12.20 7.74 -11.56
C CYS A 78 11.74 7.93 -13.01
N ASN A 79 11.96 9.12 -13.58
CA ASN A 79 11.60 9.40 -14.96
C ASN A 79 12.32 8.48 -15.96
N ASP A 80 13.60 8.19 -15.73
CA ASP A 80 14.40 7.33 -16.60
C ASP A 80 13.93 5.88 -16.57
N VAL A 81 13.75 5.31 -15.37
CA VAL A 81 13.30 3.90 -15.24
C VAL A 81 11.87 3.69 -15.73
N ILE A 82 11.00 4.69 -15.55
CA ILE A 82 9.63 4.68 -16.07
C ILE A 82 9.64 4.72 -17.60
N ARG A 83 10.47 5.58 -18.21
CA ARG A 83 10.61 5.62 -19.66
C ARG A 83 11.08 4.27 -20.21
N ASP A 84 12.05 3.63 -19.55
CA ASP A 84 12.56 2.33 -19.97
C ASP A 84 11.53 1.22 -19.81
N ILE A 85 10.82 1.13 -18.68
CA ILE A 85 9.81 0.09 -18.47
C ILE A 85 8.64 0.24 -19.45
N LEU A 86 8.17 1.46 -19.71
CA LEU A 86 7.10 1.73 -20.68
C LEU A 86 7.55 1.37 -22.10
N LYS A 87 8.80 1.65 -22.46
CA LYS A 87 9.36 1.26 -23.77
C LYS A 87 9.43 -0.27 -23.92
N LEU A 88 9.85 -0.99 -22.87
CA LEU A 88 9.99 -2.45 -22.90
C LEU A 88 8.64 -3.17 -22.92
N THR A 89 7.65 -2.64 -22.20
CA THR A 89 6.33 -3.25 -22.01
C THR A 89 5.27 -2.75 -23.00
N GLU A 90 5.56 -1.68 -23.73
CA GLU A 90 4.65 -1.01 -24.67
C GLU A 90 3.38 -0.48 -23.98
N PHE A 91 3.43 -0.25 -22.66
CA PHE A 91 2.36 0.42 -21.94
C PHE A 91 2.34 1.92 -22.21
N LYS A 92 1.15 2.52 -22.12
CA LYS A 92 1.01 3.98 -22.14
C LYS A 92 1.46 4.55 -20.80
N ASN A 93 2.08 5.73 -20.83
CA ASN A 93 2.42 6.45 -19.60
C ASN A 93 1.13 6.78 -18.82
N PRO A 94 0.96 6.27 -17.59
CA PRO A 94 -0.22 6.58 -16.78
C PRO A 94 -0.10 7.92 -16.04
N TYR A 95 1.10 8.53 -16.01
CA TYR A 95 1.38 9.67 -15.15
C TYR A 95 1.14 11.01 -15.82
N ILE A 96 0.56 11.93 -15.05
CA ILE A 96 0.48 13.36 -15.38
C ILE A 96 1.80 14.03 -15.00
N LYS A 97 2.21 13.82 -13.75
CA LYS A 97 3.37 14.48 -13.16
C LYS A 97 4.03 13.57 -12.14
N ILE A 98 5.35 13.63 -12.10
CA ILE A 98 6.19 13.00 -11.07
C ILE A 98 6.96 14.12 -10.40
N HIS A 99 6.79 14.27 -9.09
CA HIS A 99 7.50 15.32 -8.35
C HIS A 99 7.68 14.99 -6.88
N THR A 100 8.76 15.48 -6.32
CA THR A 100 9.01 15.45 -4.88
C THR A 100 8.20 16.51 -4.14
N LEU A 101 7.53 16.10 -3.06
CA LEU A 101 6.80 17.01 -2.19
C LEU A 101 7.75 17.79 -1.28
N GLY A 102 7.52 19.09 -1.21
CA GLY A 102 8.07 19.96 -0.17
C GLY A 102 7.10 20.09 1.01
N ASP A 103 7.12 21.25 1.66
CA ASP A 103 6.38 21.47 2.92
C ASP A 103 4.85 21.52 2.76
N TYR A 104 4.35 21.57 1.53
CA TYR A 104 2.92 21.56 1.22
C TYR A 104 2.62 20.59 0.06
N LYS A 105 1.45 19.95 0.15
CA LYS A 105 0.88 19.15 -0.94
C LYS A 105 0.16 20.09 -1.93
N PRO A 106 0.46 20.02 -3.23
CA PRO A 106 -0.28 20.80 -4.22
C PRO A 106 -1.72 20.30 -4.36
N GLU A 107 -2.64 21.18 -4.73
CA GLU A 107 -4.00 20.79 -5.08
C GLU A 107 -3.98 19.87 -6.31
N ASN A 108 -4.69 18.74 -6.23
CA ASN A 108 -4.88 17.83 -7.35
C ASN A 108 -5.99 18.37 -8.26
N SER A 109 -5.63 19.24 -9.21
CA SER A 109 -6.58 19.85 -10.15
C SER A 109 -6.84 19.03 -11.41
N GLU A 110 -6.00 18.02 -11.72
CA GLU A 110 -6.12 17.21 -12.92
C GLU A 110 -6.64 15.81 -12.63
N THR A 111 -7.70 15.41 -13.35
CA THR A 111 -8.44 14.16 -13.11
C THR A 111 -8.11 13.03 -14.10
N ASN A 112 -7.35 13.32 -15.17
CA ASN A 112 -7.06 12.34 -16.22
C ASN A 112 -5.62 11.81 -16.15
N GLY A 113 -5.37 10.93 -15.17
CA GLY A 113 -4.09 10.24 -14.98
C GLY A 113 -3.69 10.21 -13.51
N THR A 114 -2.46 9.75 -13.24
CA THR A 114 -1.95 9.59 -11.87
C THR A 114 -0.83 10.58 -11.58
N ASN A 115 -0.94 11.33 -10.48
CA ASN A 115 0.14 12.14 -9.93
C ASN A 115 1.04 11.28 -9.03
N VAL A 116 2.35 11.39 -9.20
CA VAL A 116 3.29 10.76 -8.28
C VAL A 116 3.81 11.81 -7.31
N PHE A 117 3.66 11.50 -6.02
CA PHE A 117 4.23 12.27 -4.93
C PHE A 117 5.41 11.52 -4.33
N ILE A 118 6.62 12.04 -4.54
CA ILE A 118 7.81 11.47 -3.91
C ILE A 118 7.99 12.13 -2.53
N VAL A 119 8.16 11.32 -1.50
CA VAL A 119 8.35 11.74 -0.11
C VAL A 119 9.57 11.05 0.49
N HIS A 120 10.09 11.55 1.61
CA HIS A 120 11.18 10.90 2.31
C HIS A 120 10.70 9.72 3.16
N ASN A 121 9.58 9.90 3.87
CA ASN A 121 8.94 8.87 4.68
C ASN A 121 7.43 9.12 4.81
N LEU A 122 6.68 8.09 5.19
CA LEU A 122 5.25 8.14 5.48
C LEU A 122 4.97 7.74 6.92
N ALA A 123 4.00 8.40 7.55
CA ALA A 123 3.45 8.01 8.84
C ALA A 123 1.93 8.12 8.83
N LYS A 124 1.28 7.33 9.67
CA LYS A 124 -0.16 7.41 9.92
C LYS A 124 -0.35 7.95 11.33
N GLU A 125 -0.94 9.14 11.43
CA GLU A 125 -1.38 9.70 12.69
C GLU A 125 -2.80 9.28 12.97
N TYR A 126 -3.07 8.89 14.21
CA TYR A 126 -4.37 8.34 14.59
C TYR A 126 -4.86 8.86 15.93
N VAL A 127 -6.17 8.81 16.08
CA VAL A 127 -6.93 9.06 17.30
C VAL A 127 -7.91 7.90 17.44
N THR A 128 -7.93 7.22 18.57
CA THR A 128 -8.86 6.11 18.84
C THR A 128 -9.51 6.28 20.19
N THR A 129 -10.85 6.28 20.21
CA THR A 129 -11.63 6.35 21.44
C THR A 129 -12.07 4.94 21.82
N TYR A 130 -11.68 4.51 23.02
CA TYR A 130 -12.13 3.26 23.63
C TYR A 130 -13.11 3.58 24.75
N VAL A 131 -14.21 2.81 24.81
CA VAL A 131 -15.19 2.88 25.90
C VAL A 131 -15.09 1.61 26.72
N PHE A 132 -14.79 1.79 28.00
CA PHE A 132 -14.77 0.75 29.02
C PHE A 132 -16.06 0.87 29.83
N SER A 133 -16.67 -0.26 30.15
CA SER A 133 -17.96 -0.32 30.84
C SER A 133 -17.99 -1.48 31.82
N SER A 134 -18.76 -1.33 32.89
CA SER A 134 -19.13 -2.42 33.78
C SER A 134 -20.65 -2.66 33.73
N ASP A 135 -21.10 -3.81 34.23
CA ASP A 135 -22.52 -4.17 34.27
C ASP A 135 -23.38 -3.17 35.08
N ALA A 136 -22.75 -2.28 35.86
CA ALA A 136 -23.39 -1.21 36.65
C ALA A 136 -23.71 0.08 35.84
N GLN A 137 -23.74 0.03 34.51
CA GLN A 137 -23.96 1.17 33.59
C GLN A 137 -22.93 2.31 33.67
N LYS A 138 -21.88 2.20 34.48
CA LYS A 138 -20.78 3.17 34.50
C LYS A 138 -19.89 2.96 33.29
N GLN A 139 -19.48 4.06 32.66
CA GLN A 139 -18.60 4.05 31.49
C GLN A 139 -17.43 5.00 31.70
N VAL A 140 -16.26 4.59 31.19
CA VAL A 140 -15.04 5.38 31.14
C VAL A 140 -14.56 5.37 29.70
N SER A 141 -14.43 6.55 29.10
CA SER A 141 -13.86 6.71 27.77
C SER A 141 -12.41 7.15 27.88
N ILE A 142 -11.52 6.52 27.11
CA ILE A 142 -10.14 6.96 26.95
C ILE A 142 -9.88 7.24 25.47
N GLU A 143 -9.08 8.25 25.21
CA GLU A 143 -8.59 8.57 23.89
C GLU A 143 -7.10 8.22 23.82
N LEU A 144 -6.73 7.41 22.83
CA LEU A 144 -5.35 7.09 22.50
C LEU A 144 -4.99 7.78 21.19
N THR A 145 -3.95 8.61 21.24
CA THR A 145 -3.39 9.28 20.07
C THR A 145 -1.98 8.79 19.81
N GLY A 146 -1.59 8.70 18.55
CA GLY A 146 -0.27 8.20 18.21
C GLY A 146 0.08 8.38 16.74
N LYS A 147 1.31 7.97 16.41
CA LYS A 147 1.83 7.90 15.04
C LYS A 147 2.47 6.54 14.84
N VAL A 148 2.19 5.89 13.72
CA VAL A 148 2.88 4.67 13.29
C VAL A 148 3.44 4.86 11.90
N PHE A 149 4.51 4.13 11.57
CA PHE A 149 5.07 4.09 10.22
C PHE A 149 4.52 2.85 9.50
N PRO A 150 3.69 2.99 8.45
CA PRO A 150 3.05 1.87 7.78
C PRO A 150 4.04 0.94 7.06
N GLY A 151 5.29 1.37 6.87
CA GLY A 151 6.34 0.58 6.22
C GLY A 151 6.18 0.44 4.69
N GLU A 152 5.12 1.00 4.12
CA GLU A 152 4.87 1.03 2.68
C GLU A 152 5.80 2.03 1.97
N VAL A 153 6.52 1.55 0.94
CA VAL A 153 7.45 2.36 0.15
C VAL A 153 6.76 2.92 -1.11
N GLY A 154 5.75 2.24 -1.63
CA GLY A 154 4.87 2.67 -2.71
C GLY A 154 3.42 2.36 -2.37
N SER A 155 2.49 3.19 -2.85
CA SER A 155 1.06 2.94 -2.69
C SER A 155 0.26 3.50 -3.85
N TYR A 156 -0.51 2.63 -4.52
CA TYR A 156 -1.57 3.00 -5.45
C TYR A 156 -2.85 2.26 -5.05
N SER A 157 -3.89 3.03 -4.73
CA SER A 157 -5.14 2.48 -4.18
C SER A 157 -6.28 2.48 -5.18
N SER A 158 -7.09 1.43 -5.10
CA SER A 158 -8.38 1.29 -5.77
C SER A 158 -9.39 0.74 -4.77
N TYR A 159 -10.54 1.38 -4.69
CA TYR A 159 -11.59 1.13 -3.71
C TYR A 159 -12.79 0.47 -4.38
N VAL A 160 -13.38 -0.52 -3.72
CA VAL A 160 -14.61 -1.16 -4.17
C VAL A 160 -15.80 -0.56 -3.43
N TYR A 161 -16.74 0.01 -4.18
CA TYR A 161 -18.00 0.55 -3.64
C TYR A 161 -19.18 -0.33 -4.04
N LEU A 162 -20.10 -0.53 -3.10
CA LEU A 162 -21.42 -1.10 -3.37
C LEU A 162 -22.40 0.05 -3.59
N ASN A 163 -22.88 0.18 -4.83
CA ASN A 163 -23.88 1.17 -5.21
C ASN A 163 -25.27 0.80 -4.67
N GLU A 164 -26.17 1.78 -4.57
CA GLU A 164 -27.55 1.58 -4.09
C GLU A 164 -28.34 0.55 -4.91
N ASN A 165 -28.01 0.43 -6.20
CA ASN A 165 -28.61 -0.55 -7.11
C ASN A 165 -28.04 -1.98 -6.94
N GLY A 166 -27.14 -2.20 -5.97
CA GLY A 166 -26.50 -3.48 -5.70
C GLY A 166 -25.31 -3.82 -6.61
N SER A 167 -24.91 -2.91 -7.50
CA SER A 167 -23.72 -3.10 -8.35
C SER A 167 -22.44 -2.70 -7.64
N PHE A 168 -21.32 -3.33 -8.02
CA PHE A 168 -19.99 -2.96 -7.52
C PHE A 168 -19.24 -2.09 -8.53
N GLU A 169 -18.58 -1.05 -8.03
CA GLU A 169 -17.77 -0.13 -8.82
C GLU A 169 -16.38 0.07 -8.20
N PHE A 170 -15.39 0.31 -9.06
CA PHE A 170 -14.03 0.64 -8.66
C PHE A 170 -13.79 2.14 -8.80
N MET A 171 -13.36 2.78 -7.73
CA MET A 171 -12.82 4.14 -7.76
C MET A 171 -11.33 4.07 -7.50
N ARG A 172 -10.54 4.70 -8.37
CA ARG A 172 -9.08 4.72 -8.25
C ARG A 172 -8.63 6.08 -7.74
N ASP A 173 -7.58 6.08 -6.93
CA ASP A 173 -6.91 7.34 -6.60
C ASP A 173 -6.27 7.95 -7.85
N CYS A 174 -6.31 9.28 -7.92
CA CYS A 174 -5.63 10.05 -8.96
C CYS A 174 -4.15 10.31 -8.61
N TYR A 175 -3.61 9.62 -7.61
CA TYR A 175 -2.22 9.74 -7.20
C TYR A 175 -1.64 8.42 -6.68
N THR A 176 -0.31 8.38 -6.61
CA THR A 176 0.49 7.36 -5.93
C THR A 176 1.60 8.06 -5.13
N ILE A 177 2.03 7.47 -4.02
CA ILE A 177 3.06 8.05 -3.16
C ILE A 177 4.26 7.11 -3.12
N TRP A 178 5.46 7.61 -3.38
CA TRP A 178 6.70 6.84 -3.35
C TRP A 178 7.67 7.40 -2.32
N GLN A 179 8.18 6.54 -1.44
CA GLN A 179 9.29 6.88 -0.58
C GLN A 179 10.60 6.79 -1.37
N ASN A 180 11.41 7.84 -1.29
CA ASN A 180 12.75 7.84 -1.84
C ASN A 180 13.79 7.12 -0.94
N SER A 181 13.32 6.47 0.12
CA SER A 181 14.16 5.81 1.11
C SER A 181 13.48 4.54 1.64
N ALA A 182 14.28 3.52 1.92
CA ALA A 182 13.83 2.25 2.48
C ALA A 182 14.97 1.61 3.27
N LYS A 183 14.64 0.70 4.20
CA LYS A 183 15.65 -0.07 4.96
C LYS A 183 16.54 -0.89 4.02
N ASN A 184 15.94 -1.50 3.01
CA ASN A 184 16.63 -2.07 1.87
C ASN A 184 16.57 -1.07 0.70
N PRO A 185 17.70 -0.47 0.27
CA PRO A 185 17.71 0.54 -0.81
C PRO A 185 17.10 0.04 -2.12
N TYR A 186 17.18 -1.27 -2.39
CA TYR A 186 16.58 -1.86 -3.58
C TYR A 186 15.07 -1.65 -3.64
N THR A 187 14.38 -1.67 -2.49
CA THR A 187 12.92 -1.46 -2.43
C THR A 187 12.53 -0.07 -2.94
N ALA A 188 13.26 0.98 -2.55
CA ALA A 188 13.02 2.34 -3.02
C ALA A 188 13.32 2.48 -4.53
N LEU A 189 14.38 1.82 -5.02
CA LEU A 189 14.75 1.85 -6.44
C LEU A 189 13.74 1.09 -7.33
N MET A 190 13.16 0.02 -6.82
CA MET A 190 12.17 -0.80 -7.51
C MET A 190 10.79 -0.12 -7.58
N THR A 191 10.42 0.65 -6.55
CA THR A 191 9.07 1.21 -6.36
C THR A 191 8.51 1.90 -7.61
N PRO A 192 9.22 2.80 -8.31
CA PRO A 192 8.69 3.45 -9.51
C PRO A 192 8.28 2.47 -10.61
N VAL A 193 9.03 1.38 -10.78
CA VAL A 193 8.76 0.34 -11.79
C VAL A 193 7.60 -0.55 -11.35
N GLU A 194 7.59 -0.98 -10.09
CA GLU A 194 6.52 -1.80 -9.51
C GLU A 194 5.16 -1.09 -9.58
N GLU A 195 5.09 0.16 -9.10
CA GLU A 195 3.84 0.95 -9.10
C GLU A 195 3.35 1.27 -10.52
N THR A 196 4.28 1.51 -11.46
CA THR A 196 3.92 1.69 -12.88
C THR A 196 3.23 0.45 -13.45
N LEU A 197 3.76 -0.74 -13.12
CA LEU A 197 3.19 -2.00 -13.57
C LEU A 197 1.85 -2.29 -12.89
N HIS A 198 1.71 -1.99 -11.60
CA HIS A 198 0.42 -2.05 -10.90
C HIS A 198 -0.63 -1.18 -11.60
N ILE A 199 -0.34 0.11 -11.83
CA ILE A 199 -1.28 1.02 -12.48
C ILE A 199 -1.65 0.54 -13.89
N ALA A 200 -0.65 0.10 -14.68
CA ALA A 200 -0.87 -0.37 -16.04
C ALA A 200 -1.71 -1.65 -16.12
N LEU A 201 -1.57 -2.55 -15.14
CA LEU A 201 -2.27 -3.84 -15.11
C LEU A 201 -3.59 -3.79 -14.32
N ARG A 202 -3.80 -2.80 -13.46
CA ARG A 202 -4.93 -2.71 -12.53
C ARG A 202 -6.29 -2.94 -13.19
N ARG A 203 -6.51 -2.35 -14.36
CA ARG A 203 -7.79 -2.47 -15.09
C ARG A 203 -8.16 -3.91 -15.44
N TYR A 204 -7.19 -4.80 -15.64
CA TYR A 204 -7.45 -6.21 -15.94
C TYR A 204 -7.76 -6.98 -14.66
N THR A 205 -7.06 -6.68 -13.57
CA THR A 205 -7.35 -7.21 -12.23
C THR A 205 -8.76 -6.82 -11.78
N GLU A 206 -9.13 -5.54 -11.90
CA GLU A 206 -10.48 -5.05 -11.54
C GLU A 206 -11.57 -5.70 -12.39
N LYS A 207 -11.32 -5.89 -13.69
CA LYS A 207 -12.25 -6.63 -14.57
C LYS A 207 -12.40 -8.09 -14.11
N ALA A 208 -11.31 -8.74 -13.72
CA ALA A 208 -11.35 -10.12 -13.23
C ALA A 208 -12.11 -10.22 -11.90
N ILE A 209 -11.87 -9.30 -10.96
CA ILE A 209 -12.62 -9.20 -9.71
C ILE A 209 -14.11 -9.00 -10.00
N LYS A 210 -14.47 -8.05 -10.86
CA LYS A 210 -15.87 -7.77 -11.22
C LYS A 210 -16.55 -9.00 -11.80
N ASN A 211 -15.90 -9.68 -12.74
CA ASN A 211 -16.42 -10.91 -13.31
C ASN A 211 -16.60 -11.99 -12.24
N GLU A 212 -15.68 -12.14 -11.28
CA GLU A 212 -15.81 -13.13 -10.22
C GLU A 212 -16.96 -12.79 -9.25
N ILE A 213 -17.11 -11.51 -8.89
CA ILE A 213 -18.24 -11.04 -8.07
C ILE A 213 -19.57 -11.35 -8.76
N GLU A 214 -19.70 -11.02 -10.05
CA GLU A 214 -20.91 -11.26 -10.85
C GLU A 214 -21.28 -12.75 -10.96
N ASN A 215 -20.28 -13.64 -10.89
CA ASN A 215 -20.46 -15.09 -10.91
C ASN A 215 -20.52 -15.72 -9.51
N SER A 216 -20.47 -14.91 -8.45
CA SER A 216 -20.52 -15.36 -7.06
C SER A 216 -21.88 -15.08 -6.41
N ALA A 217 -22.06 -15.58 -5.19
CA ALA A 217 -23.21 -15.23 -4.35
C ALA A 217 -22.98 -13.98 -3.48
N ALA A 218 -21.84 -13.31 -3.59
CA ALA A 218 -21.47 -12.18 -2.74
C ALA A 218 -22.38 -10.96 -3.00
N LYS A 219 -22.93 -10.39 -1.94
CA LYS A 219 -23.83 -9.22 -2.00
C LYS A 219 -23.36 -8.06 -1.14
N THR A 220 -22.39 -8.29 -0.28
CA THR A 220 -21.86 -7.29 0.65
C THR A 220 -20.37 -7.06 0.43
N VAL A 221 -19.88 -5.88 0.80
CA VAL A 221 -18.45 -5.55 0.73
C VAL A 221 -17.59 -6.57 1.48
N LYS A 222 -18.07 -7.05 2.63
CA LYS A 222 -17.38 -8.07 3.45
C LYS A 222 -17.26 -9.43 2.75
N GLU A 223 -18.24 -9.80 1.95
CA GLU A 223 -18.19 -11.05 1.16
C GLU A 223 -17.32 -10.90 -0.10
N VAL A 224 -17.16 -9.67 -0.60
CA VAL A 224 -16.29 -9.35 -1.75
C VAL A 224 -14.83 -9.23 -1.34
N GLU A 225 -14.54 -8.82 -0.11
CA GLU A 225 -13.17 -8.65 0.40
C GLU A 225 -12.24 -9.85 0.14
N PRO A 226 -12.63 -11.12 0.38
CA PRO A 226 -11.79 -12.27 0.04
C PRO A 226 -11.52 -12.44 -1.46
N ILE A 227 -12.47 -12.07 -2.33
CA ILE A 227 -12.29 -12.11 -3.79
C ILE A 227 -11.23 -11.08 -4.20
N VAL A 228 -11.34 -9.86 -3.66
CA VAL A 228 -10.35 -8.79 -3.89
C VAL A 228 -8.98 -9.22 -3.39
N GLU A 229 -8.86 -9.69 -2.15
CA GLU A 229 -7.60 -10.18 -1.58
C GLU A 229 -6.97 -11.31 -2.41
N ASP A 230 -7.79 -12.12 -3.08
CA ASP A 230 -7.30 -13.14 -4.00
C ASP A 230 -6.66 -12.56 -5.24
N TRP A 231 -7.41 -11.74 -5.97
CA TRP A 231 -6.93 -11.11 -7.19
C TRP A 231 -5.77 -10.15 -6.97
N ILE A 232 -5.72 -9.44 -5.85
CA ILE A 232 -4.55 -8.62 -5.50
C ILE A 232 -3.31 -9.50 -5.44
N SER A 233 -3.37 -10.69 -4.85
CA SER A 233 -2.19 -11.56 -4.81
C SER A 233 -1.76 -12.13 -6.16
N VAL A 234 -2.70 -12.25 -7.09
CA VAL A 234 -2.42 -12.62 -8.48
C VAL A 234 -1.73 -11.45 -9.19
N GLU A 235 -2.21 -10.22 -8.98
CA GLU A 235 -1.58 -9.02 -9.50
C GLU A 235 -0.14 -8.86 -8.96
N GLU A 236 0.05 -9.02 -7.64
CA GLU A 236 1.38 -8.99 -7.00
C GLU A 236 2.32 -10.05 -7.59
N ALA A 237 1.79 -11.23 -7.95
CA ALA A 237 2.59 -12.28 -8.55
C ALA A 237 3.07 -11.94 -9.97
N ILE A 238 2.18 -11.40 -10.82
CA ILE A 238 2.61 -10.98 -12.17
C ILE A 238 3.53 -9.76 -12.10
N VAL A 239 3.18 -8.75 -11.31
CA VAL A 239 3.99 -7.53 -11.18
C VAL A 239 5.37 -7.87 -10.63
N GLY A 240 5.44 -8.63 -9.53
CA GLY A 240 6.72 -9.05 -8.96
C GLY A 240 7.57 -9.88 -9.93
N GLY A 241 6.96 -10.74 -10.74
CA GLY A 241 7.67 -11.46 -11.80
C GLY A 241 8.19 -10.56 -12.92
N LEU A 242 7.41 -9.57 -13.35
CA LEU A 242 7.82 -8.60 -14.36
C LEU A 242 8.94 -7.70 -13.85
N VAL A 243 8.84 -7.22 -12.60
CA VAL A 243 9.90 -6.47 -11.94
C VAL A 243 11.18 -7.29 -11.89
N HIS A 244 11.11 -8.55 -11.45
CA HIS A 244 12.29 -9.42 -11.40
C HIS A 244 12.96 -9.60 -12.77
N ALA A 245 12.15 -9.77 -13.82
CA ALA A 245 12.64 -9.98 -15.17
C ALA A 245 13.21 -8.71 -15.84
N LEU A 246 12.68 -7.53 -15.53
CA LEU A 246 12.97 -6.29 -16.27
C LEU A 246 13.91 -5.35 -15.51
N LEU A 247 13.72 -5.21 -14.20
CA LEU A 247 14.39 -4.20 -13.39
C LEU A 247 15.92 -4.30 -13.38
N PRO A 248 16.56 -5.50 -13.30
CA PRO A 248 18.03 -5.59 -13.26
C PRO A 248 18.71 -4.85 -14.43
N SER A 249 18.20 -5.05 -15.66
CA SER A 249 18.74 -4.40 -16.86
C SER A 249 18.50 -2.88 -16.92
N ILE A 250 17.46 -2.40 -16.23
CA ILE A 250 17.14 -0.97 -16.14
C ILE A 250 18.06 -0.30 -15.10
N ILE A 251 18.19 -0.91 -13.91
CA ILE A 251 18.99 -0.35 -12.81
C ILE A 251 20.48 -0.35 -13.15
N GLU A 252 20.99 -1.32 -13.91
CA GLU A 252 22.43 -1.41 -14.25
C GLU A 252 22.97 -0.16 -14.98
N LYS A 253 22.09 0.62 -15.62
CA LYS A 253 22.43 1.91 -16.24
C LYS A 253 22.72 3.04 -15.24
N HIS A 254 22.22 2.89 -14.01
CA HIS A 254 22.30 3.91 -12.96
C HIS A 254 23.17 3.45 -11.79
N ILE A 255 23.17 2.15 -11.47
CA ILE A 255 23.88 1.56 -10.34
C ILE A 255 24.60 0.31 -10.82
N HIS A 256 25.92 0.42 -10.98
CA HIS A 256 26.76 -0.73 -11.29
C HIS A 256 26.92 -1.63 -10.06
N HIS A 257 26.82 -2.94 -10.26
CA HIS A 257 27.02 -3.96 -9.21
C HIS A 257 26.04 -3.87 -8.03
N LEU A 258 24.74 -3.73 -8.30
CA LEU A 258 23.71 -3.87 -7.26
C LEU A 258 23.86 -5.23 -6.56
N PRO A 259 24.00 -5.30 -5.23
CA PRO A 259 24.16 -6.57 -4.53
C PRO A 259 22.94 -7.48 -4.70
N GLU A 260 23.15 -8.72 -5.16
CA GLU A 260 22.08 -9.73 -5.25
C GLU A 260 21.42 -10.00 -3.89
N SER A 261 22.15 -9.80 -2.79
CA SER A 261 21.62 -9.90 -1.43
C SER A 261 20.47 -8.93 -1.16
N PHE A 262 20.47 -7.76 -1.78
CA PHE A 262 19.37 -6.79 -1.65
C PHE A 262 18.12 -7.27 -2.38
N VAL A 263 18.26 -7.86 -3.57
CA VAL A 263 17.12 -8.45 -4.30
C VAL A 263 16.54 -9.63 -3.52
N ARG A 264 17.40 -10.53 -3.03
CA ARG A 264 16.96 -11.71 -2.27
C ARG A 264 16.24 -11.35 -0.97
N SER A 265 16.80 -10.41 -0.19
CA SER A 265 16.20 -9.98 1.08
C SER A 265 14.87 -9.23 0.89
N ASP A 266 14.70 -8.50 -0.22
CA ASP A 266 13.41 -7.89 -0.57
C ASP A 266 12.34 -8.95 -0.82
N ILE A 267 12.65 -9.97 -1.64
CA ILE A 267 11.72 -11.09 -1.91
C ILE A 267 11.38 -11.85 -0.62
N GLU A 268 12.36 -12.09 0.25
CA GLU A 268 12.16 -12.74 1.54
C GLU A 268 11.21 -11.92 2.44
N THR A 269 11.48 -10.62 2.59
CA THR A 269 10.65 -9.71 3.40
C THR A 269 9.22 -9.65 2.85
N LYS A 270 9.05 -9.47 1.53
CA LYS A 270 7.73 -9.47 0.90
C LYS A 270 6.98 -10.78 1.10
N SER A 271 7.66 -11.92 1.07
CA SER A 271 7.05 -13.25 1.24
C SER A 271 6.36 -13.45 2.61
N GLU A 272 6.64 -12.60 3.60
CA GLU A 272 6.00 -12.65 4.93
C GLU A 272 4.56 -12.12 4.90
N PHE A 273 4.19 -11.32 3.89
CA PHE A 273 2.83 -10.75 3.79
C PHE A 273 1.92 -11.60 2.91
N LYS A 274 0.68 -11.81 3.36
CA LYS A 274 -0.35 -12.64 2.69
C LYS A 274 -0.59 -12.25 1.23
N LYS A 275 -0.49 -10.95 0.89
CA LYS A 275 -0.67 -10.46 -0.49
C LYS A 275 0.40 -10.98 -1.46
N TYR A 276 1.61 -11.24 -0.99
CA TYR A 276 2.71 -11.75 -1.82
C TYR A 276 2.84 -13.29 -1.78
N ARG A 277 1.83 -14.03 -1.30
CA ARG A 277 1.87 -15.51 -1.19
C ARG A 277 2.23 -16.23 -2.49
N HIS A 278 1.97 -15.61 -3.65
CA HIS A 278 2.26 -16.16 -4.98
C HIS A 278 3.52 -15.58 -5.63
N LEU A 279 4.23 -14.63 -4.99
CA LEU A 279 5.37 -13.90 -5.57
C LEU A 279 6.42 -14.81 -6.21
N ARG A 280 6.91 -15.81 -5.47
CA ARG A 280 7.94 -16.74 -5.97
C ARG A 280 7.46 -17.60 -7.14
N LYS A 281 6.18 -17.97 -7.18
CA LYS A 281 5.59 -18.69 -8.31
C LYS A 281 5.45 -17.75 -9.52
N GLY A 282 5.01 -16.51 -9.30
CA GLY A 282 4.91 -15.46 -10.30
C GLY A 282 6.24 -15.19 -11.01
N ILE A 283 7.33 -15.04 -10.24
CA ILE A 283 8.70 -14.90 -10.78
C ILE A 283 9.04 -16.05 -11.73
N LYS A 284 8.90 -17.30 -11.27
CA LYS A 284 9.21 -18.49 -12.09
C LYS A 284 8.37 -18.59 -13.37
N ILE A 285 7.10 -18.19 -13.31
CA ILE A 285 6.21 -18.19 -14.47
C ILE A 285 6.66 -17.16 -15.49
N VAL A 286 6.96 -15.93 -15.04
CA VAL A 286 7.40 -14.85 -15.94
C VAL A 286 8.76 -15.17 -16.56
N GLU A 287 9.70 -15.74 -15.80
CA GLU A 287 10.98 -16.23 -16.34
C GLU A 287 10.79 -17.28 -17.43
N ARG A 288 9.89 -18.24 -17.19
CA ARG A 288 9.63 -19.35 -18.14
C ARG A 288 8.93 -18.87 -19.42
N LEU A 289 7.93 -17.98 -19.29
CA LEU A 289 7.11 -17.52 -20.42
C LEU A 289 7.74 -16.34 -21.16
N GLY A 290 8.61 -15.58 -20.48
CA GLY A 290 9.03 -14.26 -20.89
C GLY A 290 8.01 -13.18 -20.50
N TYR A 291 8.51 -11.96 -20.24
CA TYR A 291 7.70 -10.84 -19.78
C TYR A 291 6.60 -10.44 -20.78
N LYS A 292 6.90 -10.40 -22.09
CA LYS A 292 5.92 -10.03 -23.13
C LYS A 292 4.73 -10.98 -23.15
N LYS A 293 4.98 -12.29 -23.12
CA LYS A 293 3.92 -13.29 -23.15
C LYS A 293 3.11 -13.28 -21.87
N SER A 294 3.76 -13.06 -20.73
CA SER A 294 3.08 -12.94 -19.43
C SER A 294 2.12 -11.74 -19.40
N ILE A 295 2.55 -10.59 -19.91
CA ILE A 295 1.71 -9.40 -20.08
C ILE A 295 0.54 -9.71 -21.01
N GLU A 296 0.79 -10.31 -22.18
CA GLU A 296 -0.25 -10.66 -23.15
C GLU A 296 -1.33 -11.57 -22.54
N ILE A 297 -0.91 -12.64 -21.84
CA ILE A 297 -1.81 -13.56 -21.16
C ILE A 297 -2.67 -12.80 -20.14
N TYR A 298 -2.05 -12.00 -19.27
CA TYR A 298 -2.79 -11.30 -18.22
C TYR A 298 -3.75 -10.24 -18.75
N LYS A 299 -3.38 -9.52 -19.82
CA LYS A 299 -4.26 -8.53 -20.44
C LYS A 299 -5.51 -9.16 -21.05
N ASN A 300 -5.36 -10.35 -21.63
CA ASN A 300 -6.44 -11.03 -22.35
C ASN A 300 -7.30 -11.87 -21.42
N ASP A 301 -6.67 -12.63 -20.52
CA ASP A 301 -7.31 -13.54 -19.57
C ASP A 301 -6.49 -13.65 -18.27
N PRO A 302 -6.74 -12.76 -17.28
CA PRO A 302 -6.12 -12.87 -15.96
C PRO A 302 -6.33 -14.22 -15.28
N MET A 303 -7.43 -14.92 -15.58
CA MET A 303 -7.71 -16.25 -15.02
C MET A 303 -6.73 -17.29 -15.53
N MET A 304 -6.31 -17.21 -16.79
CA MET A 304 -5.27 -18.08 -17.34
C MET A 304 -3.96 -17.93 -16.57
N PHE A 305 -3.56 -16.70 -16.23
CA PHE A 305 -2.36 -16.48 -15.40
C PHE A 305 -2.57 -17.02 -13.97
N ARG A 306 -3.72 -16.74 -13.35
CA ARG A 306 -4.09 -17.24 -12.02
C ARG A 306 -4.00 -18.76 -11.94
N ASN A 307 -4.49 -19.48 -12.95
CA ASN A 307 -4.45 -20.95 -13.00
C ASN A 307 -3.02 -21.53 -13.04
N LEU A 308 -2.02 -20.74 -13.46
CA LEU A 308 -0.61 -21.15 -13.41
C LEU A 308 -0.01 -21.00 -11.99
N LEU A 309 -0.64 -20.21 -11.12
CA LEU A 309 -0.18 -19.95 -9.75
C LEU A 309 -0.68 -20.98 -8.74
N ILE A 310 -1.77 -21.70 -9.06
CA ILE A 310 -2.44 -22.63 -8.14
C ILE A 310 -1.71 -23.97 -8.15
#